data_AF-A0A0Q6ZCI6-F1
#
_entry.id   AF-A0A0Q6ZCI6-F1
#
_cell.length_a   1.000
_cell.length_b   1.000
_cell.length_c   1.000
_cell.angle_alpha   90.00
_cell.angle_beta   90.00
_cell.angle_gamma   90.00
#
_symmetry.space_group_name_H-M   'P 1'
#
loop_
_entity.id
_entity.type
_entity.pdbx_description
1 polymer ?
#
loop_
_entity_poly.entity_id
_entity_poly.type
_entity_poly.pdbx_seq_one_letter_code
_entity_poly.pdbx_strand_id
1 'polypeptide(L)'
;MSLKHNSASRLFAVCALATLSLTAVAQAQPTDRGRGGRDGGGYMMGPGMMDRQQLGRMCGPRAAGFTEWRLDRLERTVKLTEVQRAKFDEFRAASNKAAETVRAACPTDVPATIVDRMETMEKRLDATSQAIKTVRPALEAFYATLSDEQKAQLNSDRGRHGRFWRWRDRW
;
A
#
# COMPACT_ATOMS: atom_id res chain seq x y z
N MET A 1 -11.53 80.71 -21.44
CA MET A 1 -10.17 81.14 -21.83
C MET A 1 -9.19 80.18 -21.16
N SER A 2 -8.46 79.28 -21.81
CA SER A 2 -7.79 79.25 -23.13
C SER A 2 -6.55 80.13 -23.26
N LEU A 3 -5.39 79.44 -23.18
CA LEU A 3 -4.06 79.69 -23.78
C LEU A 3 -3.17 80.87 -23.31
N LYS A 4 -1.85 80.56 -23.37
CA LYS A 4 -0.59 81.38 -23.40
C LYS A 4 0.25 81.31 -22.10
N HIS A 5 1.57 81.10 -22.08
CA HIS A 5 2.63 80.68 -23.04
C HIS A 5 3.68 79.81 -22.22
N ASN A 6 4.81 79.26 -22.69
CA ASN A 6 5.48 79.26 -24.01
C ASN A 6 6.37 78.01 -24.26
N SER A 7 6.47 77.62 -25.54
CA SER A 7 7.64 77.13 -26.31
C SER A 7 9.00 76.87 -25.64
N ALA A 8 9.60 75.71 -25.92
CA ALA A 8 10.75 75.60 -26.84
C ALA A 8 11.14 74.13 -27.12
N SER A 9 11.19 73.74 -28.39
CA SER A 9 11.77 72.47 -28.85
C SER A 9 13.29 72.47 -28.69
N ARG A 10 13.93 71.31 -28.49
CA ARG A 10 14.93 70.75 -29.44
C ARG A 10 15.64 69.46 -28.99
N LEU A 11 15.96 68.67 -30.02
CA LEU A 11 17.06 67.71 -30.16
C LEU A 11 16.93 66.29 -29.56
N PHE A 12 17.18 65.35 -30.46
CA PHE A 12 17.36 63.92 -30.20
C PHE A 12 18.64 63.68 -29.40
N ALA A 13 18.57 62.77 -28.42
CA ALA A 13 19.72 62.10 -27.86
C ALA A 13 19.38 60.62 -27.63
N VAL A 14 19.57 59.79 -28.67
CA VAL A 14 19.59 58.34 -28.51
C VAL A 14 20.94 57.96 -27.89
N CYS A 15 20.98 57.88 -26.57
CA CYS A 15 22.08 57.26 -25.84
C CYS A 15 21.52 56.22 -24.90
N ALA A 16 21.91 54.96 -25.10
CA ALA A 16 21.45 53.84 -24.30
C ALA A 16 21.97 53.96 -22.87
N LEU A 17 21.06 53.97 -21.90
CA LEU A 17 21.36 53.67 -20.49
C LEU A 17 20.47 52.51 -20.08
N ALA A 18 21.08 51.34 -19.94
CA ALA A 18 20.41 50.12 -19.50
C ALA A 18 20.00 50.28 -18.03
N THR A 19 18.72 50.55 -17.77
CA THR A 19 18.15 50.55 -16.43
C THR A 19 17.60 49.18 -16.10
N LEU A 20 18.38 48.41 -15.35
CA LEU A 20 17.95 47.18 -14.68
C LEU A 20 16.83 47.49 -13.67
N SER A 21 15.58 47.36 -14.10
CA SER A 21 14.42 47.33 -13.21
C SER A 21 13.89 45.90 -13.10
N LEU A 22 14.27 45.21 -12.01
CA LEU A 22 13.65 43.95 -11.60
C LEU A 22 12.19 44.20 -11.19
N THR A 23 11.28 44.15 -12.14
CA THR A 23 9.86 43.92 -11.83
C THR A 23 9.68 42.43 -11.54
N ALA A 24 9.76 42.07 -10.26
CA ALA A 24 9.44 40.73 -9.80
C ALA A 24 7.94 40.43 -10.01
N VAL A 25 7.58 39.93 -11.20
CA VAL A 25 6.29 39.28 -11.40
C VAL A 25 6.32 38.00 -10.56
N ALA A 26 5.59 38.02 -9.45
CA ALA A 26 5.32 36.84 -8.64
C ALA A 26 4.40 35.88 -9.41
N GLN A 27 4.95 35.20 -10.42
CA GLN A 27 4.29 34.06 -11.03
C GLN A 27 4.27 32.95 -9.98
N ALA A 28 3.10 32.71 -9.39
CA ALA A 28 2.88 31.51 -8.60
C ALA A 28 3.11 30.30 -9.50
N GLN A 29 4.28 29.66 -9.36
CA GLN A 29 4.58 28.44 -10.10
C GLN A 29 3.52 27.40 -9.71
N PRO A 30 2.83 26.76 -10.67
CA PRO A 30 1.97 25.64 -10.34
C PRO A 30 2.82 24.61 -9.60
N THR A 31 2.32 24.11 -8.47
CA THR A 31 3.03 23.10 -7.69
C THR A 31 3.12 21.82 -8.50
N ASP A 32 4.21 21.70 -9.26
CA ASP A 32 4.57 20.46 -9.94
C ASP A 32 4.65 19.38 -8.86
N ARG A 33 3.68 18.45 -8.89
CA ARG A 33 3.72 17.25 -8.07
C ARG A 33 4.80 16.37 -8.67
N GLY A 34 6.05 16.69 -8.30
CA GLY A 34 7.26 16.09 -8.83
C GLY A 34 7.10 14.59 -8.94
N ARG A 35 6.97 14.10 -10.18
CA ARG A 35 6.91 12.68 -10.51
C ARG A 35 8.33 12.09 -10.45
N GLY A 36 8.96 12.23 -9.29
CA GLY A 36 10.35 11.85 -9.05
C GLY A 36 10.50 10.36 -8.81
N GLY A 37 11.47 9.76 -9.52
CA GLY A 37 12.26 8.63 -9.03
C GLY A 37 11.50 7.34 -8.64
N ARG A 38 11.27 6.48 -9.63
CA ARG A 38 11.81 5.12 -9.43
C ARG A 38 13.32 5.24 -9.55
N ASP A 39 14.05 5.11 -8.45
CA ASP A 39 15.37 4.45 -8.36
C ASP A 39 15.99 4.60 -6.97
N GLY A 40 16.75 3.58 -6.53
CA GLY A 40 17.88 3.76 -5.61
C GLY A 40 17.61 4.04 -4.12
N GLY A 41 16.83 3.21 -3.43
CA GLY A 41 16.65 3.27 -1.96
C GLY A 41 16.81 1.92 -1.26
N GLY A 42 18.01 1.33 -1.30
CA GLY A 42 18.36 0.21 -0.40
C GLY A 42 18.49 0.69 1.05
N TYR A 43 18.40 -0.23 2.03
CA TYR A 43 18.48 0.03 3.49
C TYR A 43 17.52 1.17 3.97
N MET A 44 16.30 0.90 4.44
CA MET A 44 16.03 0.27 5.75
C MET A 44 14.54 -0.15 5.85
N MET A 45 14.13 -1.25 5.21
CA MET A 45 12.82 -1.87 5.46
C MET A 45 13.02 -3.37 5.69
N GLY A 46 13.00 -3.78 6.95
CA GLY A 46 13.27 -5.16 7.36
C GLY A 46 12.14 -6.14 7.01
N PRO A 47 12.39 -7.46 7.13
CA PRO A 47 11.39 -8.52 6.88
C PRO A 47 10.24 -8.45 7.91
N GLY A 48 9.21 -7.65 7.63
CA GLY A 48 8.07 -7.46 8.52
C GLY A 48 7.36 -6.11 8.38
N MET A 49 8.02 -5.10 7.80
CA MET A 49 7.38 -3.81 7.50
C MET A 49 6.58 -3.92 6.19
N MET A 50 5.34 -4.40 6.31
CA MET A 50 4.32 -4.22 5.29
C MET A 50 4.23 -2.72 4.95
N ASP A 51 4.56 -2.37 3.71
CA ASP A 51 4.48 -0.98 3.22
C ASP A 51 3.12 -0.36 3.60
N ARG A 52 3.11 0.93 3.91
CA ARG A 52 1.92 1.68 4.34
C ARG A 52 0.78 1.54 3.31
N GLN A 53 1.12 1.42 2.03
CA GLN A 53 0.16 1.16 0.95
C GLN A 53 -0.34 -0.30 0.92
N GLN A 54 0.46 -1.27 1.36
CA GLN A 54 0.09 -2.68 1.49
C GLN A 54 -0.78 -2.92 2.74
N LEU A 55 -0.44 -2.29 3.87
CA LEU A 55 -1.25 -2.29 5.09
C LEU A 55 -2.58 -1.55 4.87
N GLY A 56 -2.55 -0.44 4.10
CA GLY A 56 -3.75 0.25 3.62
C GLY A 56 -4.63 -0.58 2.68
N ARG A 57 -4.08 -1.59 1.97
CA ARG A 57 -4.89 -2.55 1.19
C ARG A 57 -5.60 -3.57 2.06
N MET A 58 -5.02 -3.95 3.20
CA MET A 58 -5.64 -4.85 4.19
C MET A 58 -6.69 -4.15 5.06
N CYS A 59 -6.62 -2.82 5.17
CA CYS A 59 -7.58 -2.02 5.94
C CYS A 59 -8.56 -1.17 5.11
N GLY A 60 -8.41 -1.14 3.79
CA GLY A 60 -9.35 -0.48 2.89
C GLY A 60 -10.48 -1.41 2.43
N PRO A 61 -11.54 -0.90 1.77
CA PRO A 61 -12.65 -1.71 1.25
C PRO A 61 -12.23 -2.84 0.31
N ARG A 62 -11.03 -2.73 -0.28
CA ARG A 62 -10.44 -3.74 -1.18
C ARG A 62 -9.93 -5.00 -0.46
N ALA A 63 -9.87 -4.99 0.88
CA ALA A 63 -9.38 -6.09 1.70
C ALA A 63 -10.30 -7.32 1.67
N ALA A 64 -11.61 -7.12 1.89
CA ALA A 64 -12.58 -8.21 1.91
C ALA A 64 -12.61 -8.97 0.58
N GLY A 65 -12.66 -8.23 -0.54
CA GLY A 65 -12.58 -8.81 -1.89
C GLY A 65 -11.23 -9.45 -2.24
N PHE A 66 -10.15 -9.15 -1.50
CA PHE A 66 -8.86 -9.84 -1.68
C PHE A 66 -8.86 -11.24 -1.05
N THR A 67 -9.47 -11.41 0.13
CA THR A 67 -9.61 -12.72 0.78
C THR A 67 -10.43 -13.68 -0.10
N GLU A 68 -11.62 -13.26 -0.55
CA GLU A 68 -12.45 -14.08 -1.43
C GLU A 68 -11.75 -14.41 -2.75
N TRP A 69 -11.11 -13.44 -3.39
CA TRP A 69 -10.32 -13.68 -4.61
C TRP A 69 -9.20 -14.71 -4.40
N ARG A 70 -8.56 -14.74 -3.22
CA ARG A 70 -7.54 -15.74 -2.88
C ARG A 70 -8.13 -17.14 -2.72
N LEU A 71 -9.30 -17.25 -2.09
CA LEU A 71 -10.01 -18.51 -1.85
C LEU A 71 -10.53 -19.08 -3.17
N ASP A 72 -11.21 -18.28 -3.97
CA ASP A 72 -11.66 -18.62 -5.32
C ASP A 72 -10.52 -19.11 -6.23
N ARG A 73 -9.37 -18.44 -6.17
CA ARG A 73 -8.19 -18.87 -6.92
C ARG A 73 -7.66 -20.20 -6.41
N LEU A 74 -7.74 -20.48 -5.11
CA LEU A 74 -7.33 -21.76 -4.52
C LEU A 74 -8.21 -22.90 -5.02
N GLU A 75 -9.54 -22.74 -4.93
CA GLU A 75 -10.53 -23.73 -5.35
C GLU A 75 -10.34 -24.14 -6.82
N ARG A 76 -10.24 -23.14 -7.71
CA ARG A 76 -9.99 -23.36 -9.15
C ARG A 76 -8.63 -24.00 -9.45
N THR A 77 -7.65 -23.83 -8.56
CA THR A 77 -6.29 -24.35 -8.73
C THR A 77 -6.21 -25.82 -8.30
N VAL A 78 -6.80 -26.19 -7.15
CA VAL A 78 -6.63 -27.51 -6.52
C VAL A 78 -7.62 -28.56 -7.06
N LYS A 79 -8.73 -28.13 -7.69
CA LYS A 79 -9.78 -29.01 -8.25
C LYS A 79 -10.31 -30.02 -7.23
N LEU A 80 -11.13 -29.53 -6.31
CA LEU A 80 -11.59 -30.29 -5.15
C LEU A 80 -12.68 -31.32 -5.50
N THR A 81 -12.67 -32.45 -4.78
CA THR A 81 -13.82 -33.37 -4.71
C THR A 81 -14.91 -32.82 -3.78
N GLU A 82 -16.09 -33.45 -3.74
CA GLU A 82 -17.20 -32.96 -2.91
C GLU A 82 -16.88 -32.99 -1.40
N VAL A 83 -16.21 -34.05 -0.92
CA VAL A 83 -15.75 -34.16 0.47
C VAL A 83 -14.72 -33.06 0.80
N GLN A 84 -13.84 -32.75 -0.15
CA GLN A 84 -12.84 -31.69 -0.01
C GLN A 84 -13.48 -30.29 -0.08
N ARG A 85 -14.54 -30.11 -0.88
CA ARG A 85 -15.31 -28.85 -0.97
C ARG A 85 -15.96 -28.51 0.36
N ALA A 86 -16.61 -29.48 1.02
CA ALA A 86 -17.19 -29.25 2.34
C ALA A 86 -16.15 -28.75 3.38
N LYS A 87 -14.95 -29.34 3.41
CA LYS A 87 -13.85 -28.87 4.27
C LYS A 87 -13.20 -27.57 3.79
N PHE A 88 -13.23 -27.30 2.49
CA PHE A 88 -12.80 -26.02 1.94
C PHE A 88 -13.75 -24.89 2.32
N ASP A 89 -15.06 -25.13 2.39
CA ASP A 89 -16.04 -24.12 2.81
C ASP A 89 -15.95 -23.81 4.31
N GLU A 90 -15.63 -24.79 5.17
CA GLU A 90 -15.22 -24.56 6.56
C GLU A 90 -13.98 -23.64 6.64
N PHE A 91 -12.97 -23.88 5.79
CA PHE A 91 -11.76 -23.05 5.68
C PHE A 91 -12.03 -21.65 5.08
N ARG A 92 -12.94 -21.52 4.11
CA ARG A 92 -13.41 -20.25 3.54
C ARG A 92 -14.11 -19.42 4.61
N ALA A 93 -15.03 -20.01 5.38
CA ALA A 93 -15.71 -19.34 6.49
C ALA A 93 -14.73 -18.88 7.58
N ALA A 94 -13.77 -19.72 7.99
CA ALA A 94 -12.73 -19.34 8.94
C ALA A 94 -11.84 -18.20 8.41
N SER A 95 -11.47 -18.24 7.13
CA SER A 95 -10.66 -17.21 6.46
C SER A 95 -11.39 -15.86 6.36
N ASN A 96 -12.70 -15.88 6.09
CA ASN A 96 -13.53 -14.69 6.06
C ASN A 96 -13.70 -14.07 7.45
N LYS A 97 -13.98 -14.89 8.48
CA LYS A 97 -14.03 -14.44 9.88
C LYS A 97 -12.70 -13.80 10.30
N ALA A 98 -11.58 -14.41 9.93
CA ALA A 98 -10.25 -13.90 10.23
C ALA A 98 -9.93 -12.58 9.51
N ALA A 99 -10.37 -12.42 8.25
CA ALA A 99 -10.25 -11.16 7.53
C ALA A 99 -11.07 -10.04 8.22
N GLU A 100 -12.27 -10.34 8.71
CA GLU A 100 -13.09 -9.41 9.47
C GLU A 100 -12.46 -9.03 10.82
N THR A 101 -11.84 -9.98 11.54
CA THR A 101 -11.06 -9.68 12.76
C THR A 101 -9.92 -8.69 12.49
N VAL A 102 -9.15 -8.90 11.41
CA VAL A 102 -8.07 -7.95 11.03
C VAL A 102 -8.64 -6.60 10.59
N ARG A 103 -9.76 -6.59 9.85
CA ARG A 103 -10.46 -5.38 9.40
C ARG A 103 -10.98 -4.54 10.57
N ALA A 104 -11.47 -5.17 11.63
CA ALA A 104 -11.95 -4.49 12.84
C ALA A 104 -10.84 -3.79 13.63
N ALA A 105 -9.59 -4.27 13.54
CA ALA A 105 -8.43 -3.63 14.16
C ALA A 105 -7.77 -2.53 13.31
N CYS A 106 -8.41 -2.13 12.20
CA CYS A 106 -7.95 -1.03 11.38
C CYS A 106 -8.31 0.32 12.03
N PRO A 107 -7.36 1.25 12.19
CA PRO A 107 -7.65 2.58 12.71
C PRO A 107 -8.53 3.34 11.71
N THR A 108 -9.57 3.99 12.23
CA THR A 108 -10.45 4.89 11.48
C THR A 108 -9.74 6.20 11.13
N ASP A 109 -8.88 6.66 12.04
CA ASP A 109 -8.23 7.97 12.00
C ASP A 109 -6.71 7.84 12.06
N VAL A 110 -6.00 8.94 11.74
CA VAL A 110 -4.54 8.99 11.89
C VAL A 110 -4.20 9.21 13.37
N PRO A 111 -3.48 8.29 14.04
CA PRO A 111 -3.15 8.47 15.46
C PRO A 111 -2.26 9.71 15.65
N ALA A 112 -2.57 10.52 16.66
CA ALA A 112 -2.04 11.87 16.81
C ALA A 112 -0.57 11.84 17.28
N THR A 113 -0.29 11.10 18.35
CA THR A 113 1.04 10.99 18.96
C THR A 113 1.83 9.79 18.41
N ILE A 114 3.09 9.64 18.82
CA ILE A 114 3.89 8.44 18.52
C ILE A 114 3.43 7.25 19.39
N VAL A 115 2.92 7.51 20.60
CA VAL A 115 2.42 6.48 21.53
C VAL A 115 1.16 5.82 20.96
N ASP A 116 0.19 6.61 20.50
CA ASP A 116 -1.05 6.12 19.89
C ASP A 116 -0.76 5.26 18.64
N ARG A 117 0.33 5.56 17.91
CA ARG A 117 0.78 4.75 16.76
C ARG A 117 1.29 3.39 17.20
N MET A 118 1.99 3.28 18.33
CA MET A 118 2.43 2.00 18.89
C MET A 118 1.24 1.16 19.36
N GLU A 119 0.30 1.76 20.11
CA GLU A 119 -0.93 1.08 20.54
C GLU A 119 -1.76 0.57 19.33
N THR A 120 -1.82 1.37 18.26
CA THR A 120 -2.46 0.97 16.99
C THR A 120 -1.74 -0.20 16.31
N MET A 121 -0.41 -0.29 16.41
CA MET A 121 0.35 -1.43 15.89
C MET A 121 0.11 -2.68 16.73
N GLU A 122 0.10 -2.56 18.06
CA GLU A 122 -0.17 -3.65 19.00
C GLU A 122 -1.55 -4.28 18.76
N LYS A 123 -2.61 -3.47 18.69
CA LYS A 123 -3.99 -3.93 18.39
C LYS A 123 -4.08 -4.70 17.07
N ARG A 124 -3.35 -4.26 16.04
CA ARG A 124 -3.29 -4.95 14.74
C ARG A 124 -2.53 -6.27 14.79
N LEU A 125 -1.43 -6.33 15.55
CA LEU A 125 -0.65 -7.56 15.74
C LEU A 125 -1.46 -8.60 16.51
N ASP A 126 -2.19 -8.21 17.56
CA ASP A 126 -3.07 -9.11 18.30
C ASP A 126 -4.22 -9.62 17.41
N ALA A 127 -4.93 -8.73 16.69
CA ALA A 127 -5.97 -9.15 15.75
C ALA A 127 -5.45 -10.10 14.65
N THR A 128 -4.21 -9.89 14.18
CA THR A 128 -3.56 -10.81 13.24
C THR A 128 -3.23 -12.16 13.90
N SER A 129 -2.83 -12.17 15.16
CA SER A 129 -2.63 -13.39 15.97
C SER A 129 -3.93 -14.17 16.16
N GLN A 130 -5.03 -13.48 16.49
CA GLN A 130 -6.38 -14.06 16.57
C GLN A 130 -6.88 -14.63 15.24
N ALA A 131 -6.63 -13.92 14.13
CA ALA A 131 -6.92 -14.37 12.78
C ALA A 131 -6.16 -15.67 12.44
N ILE A 132 -4.85 -15.75 12.73
CA ILE A 132 -4.05 -16.98 12.53
C ILE A 132 -4.60 -18.14 13.38
N LYS A 133 -4.94 -17.89 14.65
CA LYS A 133 -5.55 -18.91 15.55
C LYS A 133 -6.90 -19.41 15.02
N THR A 134 -7.65 -18.57 14.30
CA THR A 134 -8.94 -18.92 13.68
C THR A 134 -8.75 -19.77 12.41
N VAL A 135 -7.83 -19.39 11.52
CA VAL A 135 -7.64 -20.05 10.22
C VAL A 135 -6.92 -21.40 10.33
N ARG A 136 -5.89 -21.49 11.20
CA ARG A 136 -5.02 -22.67 11.27
C ARG A 136 -5.76 -24.01 11.42
N PRO A 137 -6.65 -24.23 12.40
CA PRO A 137 -7.32 -25.53 12.57
C PRO A 137 -8.21 -25.91 11.37
N ALA A 138 -8.87 -24.94 10.74
CA ALA A 138 -9.69 -25.19 9.54
C ALA A 138 -8.81 -25.52 8.33
N LEU A 139 -7.66 -24.86 8.18
CA LEU A 139 -6.66 -25.18 7.15
C LEU A 139 -6.08 -26.59 7.34
N GLU A 140 -5.74 -26.97 8.58
CA GLU A 140 -5.23 -28.31 8.90
C GLU A 140 -6.26 -29.39 8.56
N ALA A 141 -7.53 -29.19 8.94
CA ALA A 141 -8.62 -30.09 8.61
C ALA A 141 -8.87 -30.22 7.09
N PHE A 142 -8.85 -29.10 6.34
CA PHE A 142 -8.93 -29.12 4.88
C PHE A 142 -7.73 -29.84 4.25
N TYR A 143 -6.50 -29.49 4.64
CA TYR A 143 -5.28 -30.04 4.08
C TYR A 143 -5.15 -31.56 4.32
N ALA A 144 -5.68 -32.07 5.43
CA ALA A 144 -5.76 -33.50 5.70
C ALA A 144 -6.62 -34.29 4.69
N THR A 145 -7.59 -33.64 4.03
CA THR A 145 -8.45 -34.28 3.00
C THR A 145 -7.84 -34.32 1.59
N LEU A 146 -6.70 -33.67 1.37
CA LEU A 146 -6.10 -33.51 0.05
C LEU A 146 -5.22 -34.71 -0.34
N SER A 147 -5.21 -35.03 -1.64
CA SER A 147 -4.23 -35.98 -2.20
C SER A 147 -2.83 -35.37 -2.19
N ASP A 148 -1.80 -36.21 -2.34
CA ASP A 148 -0.42 -35.71 -2.29
C ASP A 148 -0.06 -34.85 -3.52
N GLU A 149 -0.71 -35.06 -4.67
CA GLU A 149 -0.63 -34.17 -5.83
C GLU A 149 -1.26 -32.80 -5.55
N GLN A 150 -2.41 -32.77 -4.88
CA GLN A 150 -3.08 -31.53 -4.46
C GLN A 150 -2.25 -30.77 -3.43
N LYS A 151 -1.68 -31.47 -2.44
CA LYS A 151 -0.73 -30.91 -1.47
C LYS A 151 0.53 -30.37 -2.16
N ALA A 152 1.13 -31.14 -3.08
CA ALA A 152 2.27 -30.70 -3.86
C ALA A 152 1.95 -29.45 -4.71
N GLN A 153 0.75 -29.36 -5.28
CA GLN A 153 0.31 -28.18 -6.01
C GLN A 153 0.12 -26.95 -5.10
N LEU A 154 -0.41 -27.12 -3.89
CA LEU A 154 -0.50 -26.05 -2.87
C LEU A 154 0.87 -25.57 -2.39
N ASN A 155 1.77 -26.51 -2.11
CA ASN A 155 3.12 -26.22 -1.62
C ASN A 155 4.10 -25.80 -2.72
N SER A 156 3.71 -25.94 -4.00
CA SER A 156 4.56 -25.55 -5.12
C SER A 156 4.73 -24.03 -5.19
N ASP A 157 5.99 -23.57 -5.15
CA ASP A 157 6.42 -22.18 -5.20
C ASP A 157 6.20 -21.53 -6.60
N ARG A 158 4.95 -21.53 -7.10
CA ARG A 158 4.53 -20.88 -8.35
C ARG A 158 4.52 -19.34 -8.27
N GLY A 159 5.42 -18.76 -7.47
CA GLY A 159 5.55 -17.34 -7.18
C GLY A 159 6.79 -16.95 -6.37
N ARG A 160 7.99 -17.04 -6.95
CA ARG A 160 9.23 -16.34 -6.51
C ARG A 160 9.63 -16.43 -5.00
N HIS A 161 9.65 -17.61 -4.36
CA HIS A 161 10.06 -17.73 -2.94
C HIS A 161 11.43 -18.36 -2.63
N GLY A 162 12.34 -18.45 -3.61
CA GLY A 162 13.72 -18.92 -3.40
C GLY A 162 14.73 -17.94 -2.74
N ARG A 163 14.32 -16.76 -2.27
CA ARG A 163 15.26 -15.75 -1.70
C ARG A 163 14.94 -15.23 -0.29
N PHE A 164 13.70 -15.36 0.18
CA PHE A 164 13.32 -14.88 1.51
C PHE A 164 13.78 -15.85 2.61
N TRP A 165 13.44 -17.12 2.47
CA TRP A 165 13.72 -18.14 3.49
C TRP A 165 15.22 -18.45 3.66
N ARG A 166 16.03 -18.31 2.59
CA ARG A 166 17.48 -18.58 2.56
C ARG A 166 18.33 -17.69 3.50
N TRP A 167 17.75 -16.71 4.17
CA TRP A 167 18.43 -15.96 5.25
C TRP A 167 18.31 -16.65 6.61
N ARG A 168 17.21 -17.38 6.85
CA ARG A 168 16.88 -17.94 8.16
C ARG A 168 17.73 -19.16 8.52
N ASP A 169 18.22 -19.89 7.52
CA ASP A 169 19.04 -21.10 7.68
C ASP A 169 20.55 -20.79 7.83
N ARG A 170 20.88 -19.64 8.44
CA ARG A 170 22.26 -19.09 8.54
C ARG A 170 22.58 -18.48 9.90
N TRP A 171 21.91 -18.96 10.94
CA TRP A 171 22.15 -18.71 12.36
C TRP A 171 21.91 -20.02 13.11
#